data_AF-A0A855K855-F1
#
_entry.id   AF-A0A855K855-F1
#
_cell.length_a   1.000
_cell.length_b   1.000
_cell.length_c   1.000
_cell.angle_alpha   90.00
_cell.angle_beta   90.00
_cell.angle_gamma   90.00
#
_symmetry.space_group_name_H-M   'P 1'
#
loop_
_entity.id
_entity.type
_entity.pdbx_description
1 polymer ?
#
loop_
_entity_poly.entity_id
_entity_poly.type
_entity_poly.pdbx_seq_one_letter_code
_entity_poly.pdbx_strand_id
1 'polypeptide(L)'
;MTRTRPYRAPHHSASMAALVGGGLKVKPGEVSLAHLGVLFLDELPEFQRAVLDSLRQPLETGTVSVARANAHVTFPARVQLIAAMN
;
A
#
# COMPACT_ATOMS: atom_id res chain seq x y z
N MET A 1 -3.05 -21.56 -10.84
CA MET A 1 -2.44 -20.23 -11.04
C MET A 1 -3.51 -19.28 -11.56
N THR A 2 -3.98 -18.36 -10.73
CA THR A 2 -4.89 -17.30 -11.18
C THR A 2 -4.11 -16.35 -12.10
N ARG A 3 -4.55 -16.28 -13.36
CA ARG A 3 -3.90 -15.53 -14.45
C ARG A 3 -4.08 -14.00 -14.33
N THR A 4 -4.78 -13.54 -13.31
CA THR A 4 -5.15 -12.14 -13.11
C THR A 4 -4.12 -11.45 -12.24
N ARG A 5 -3.55 -10.34 -12.74
CA ARG A 5 -2.67 -9.48 -11.95
C ARG A 5 -3.44 -8.92 -10.74
N PRO A 6 -2.81 -8.79 -9.56
CA PRO A 6 -3.45 -8.18 -8.40
C PRO A 6 -3.94 -6.76 -8.72
N TYR A 7 -5.12 -6.41 -8.22
CA TYR A 7 -5.70 -5.08 -8.32
C TYR A 7 -6.23 -4.70 -6.95
N ARG A 8 -5.84 -3.53 -6.45
CA ARG A 8 -6.29 -2.99 -5.17
C ARG A 8 -6.75 -1.56 -5.36
N ALA A 9 -7.92 -1.23 -4.83
CA ALA A 9 -8.51 0.10 -4.88
C ALA A 9 -9.02 0.48 -3.48
N PRO A 10 -8.13 0.90 -2.56
CA PRO A 10 -8.56 1.32 -1.22
C PRO A 10 -9.42 2.58 -1.28
N HIS A 11 -10.39 2.67 -0.37
CA HIS A 11 -11.14 3.89 -0.13
C HIS A 11 -10.23 4.99 0.44
N HIS A 12 -10.50 6.26 0.16
CA HIS A 12 -9.70 7.41 0.64
C HIS A 12 -9.61 7.51 2.17
N SER A 13 -10.56 6.89 2.88
CA SER A 13 -10.57 6.75 4.35
C SER A 13 -9.64 5.65 4.88
N ALA A 14 -8.87 4.96 4.03
CA ALA A 14 -7.95 3.92 4.44
C ALA A 14 -6.86 4.49 5.35
N SER A 15 -6.66 3.84 6.51
CA SER A 15 -5.58 4.21 7.42
C SER A 15 -4.21 3.91 6.80
N MET A 16 -3.16 4.58 7.33
CA MET A 16 -1.77 4.28 6.95
C MET A 16 -1.44 2.78 7.12
N ALA A 17 -1.87 2.16 8.23
CA ALA A 17 -1.65 0.74 8.46
C ALA A 17 -2.38 -0.17 7.46
N ALA A 18 -3.53 0.26 6.93
CA ALA A 18 -4.21 -0.47 5.87
C ALA A 18 -3.44 -0.34 4.54
N LEU A 19 -2.92 0.85 4.23
CA LEU A 19 -2.26 1.12 2.95
C LEU A 19 -0.87 0.48 2.84
N VAL A 20 -0.01 0.67 3.85
CA VAL A 20 1.38 0.17 3.83
C VAL A 20 1.58 -1.10 4.68
N GLY A 21 0.66 -1.43 5.57
CA GLY A 21 0.75 -2.60 6.44
C GLY A 21 1.10 -2.23 7.88
N GLY A 22 0.86 -3.17 8.79
CA GLY A 22 0.96 -2.93 10.24
C GLY A 22 -0.25 -3.43 11.00
N GLY A 23 -0.63 -2.72 12.07
CA GLY A 23 -1.70 -3.12 13.00
C GLY A 23 -1.20 -3.96 14.19
N LEU A 24 -2.14 -4.48 15.00
CA LEU A 24 -1.83 -5.31 16.17
C LEU A 24 -1.05 -6.58 15.81
N LYS A 25 -1.35 -7.17 14.66
CA LYS A 25 -0.58 -8.25 14.04
C LYS A 25 0.08 -7.69 12.78
N VAL A 26 1.37 -7.95 12.58
CA VAL A 26 2.09 -7.51 11.38
C VAL A 26 1.48 -8.17 10.15
N LYS A 27 0.79 -7.38 9.33
CA LYS A 27 0.12 -7.82 8.09
C LYS A 27 0.54 -6.92 6.92
N PRO A 28 0.55 -7.45 5.68
CA PRO A 28 0.78 -6.64 4.49
C PRO A 28 -0.34 -5.61 4.32
N GLY A 29 -0.01 -4.43 3.83
CA GLY A 29 -0.98 -3.42 3.40
C GLY A 29 -1.43 -3.61 1.95
N GLU A 30 -2.33 -2.74 1.51
CA GLU A 30 -2.85 -2.68 0.14
C GLU A 30 -1.75 -2.61 -0.91
N VAL A 31 -0.70 -1.81 -0.70
CA VAL A 31 0.42 -1.70 -1.64
C VAL A 31 1.17 -3.03 -1.80
N SER A 32 1.27 -3.82 -0.73
CA SER A 32 1.91 -5.14 -0.78
C SER A 32 1.01 -6.21 -1.36
N LEU A 33 -0.28 -6.13 -1.09
CA LEU A 33 -1.29 -7.01 -1.69
C LEU A 33 -1.45 -6.75 -3.19
N ALA A 34 -1.09 -5.56 -3.67
CA ALA A 34 -1.05 -5.19 -5.08
C ALA A 34 0.26 -5.57 -5.81
N HIS A 35 1.21 -6.25 -5.16
CA HIS A 35 2.53 -6.51 -5.74
C HIS A 35 2.49 -7.17 -7.14
N LEU A 36 3.26 -6.60 -8.08
CA LEU A 36 3.29 -6.92 -9.52
C LEU A 36 1.98 -6.68 -10.27
N GLY A 37 1.08 -5.91 -9.64
CA GLY A 37 -0.21 -5.50 -10.16
C GLY A 37 -0.42 -3.99 -10.06
N VAL A 38 -1.67 -3.59 -9.85
CA VAL A 38 -2.09 -2.19 -9.82
C VAL A 38 -2.59 -1.82 -8.42
N LEU A 39 -2.10 -0.69 -7.91
CA LEU A 39 -2.72 0.05 -6.81
C LEU A 39 -3.42 1.26 -7.42
N PHE A 40 -4.74 1.30 -7.34
CA PHE A 40 -5.56 2.40 -7.84
C PHE A 40 -6.04 3.28 -6.69
N LEU A 41 -5.77 4.58 -6.76
CA LEU A 41 -6.25 5.56 -5.78
C LEU A 41 -7.24 6.50 -6.48
N ASP A 42 -8.53 6.26 -6.25
CA ASP A 42 -9.57 7.17 -6.72
C ASP A 42 -9.70 8.37 -5.77
N GLU A 43 -10.13 9.52 -6.28
CA GLU A 43 -10.29 10.74 -5.47
C GLU A 43 -9.02 11.08 -4.66
N LEU A 44 -7.86 11.10 -5.33
CA LEU A 44 -6.56 11.30 -4.67
C LEU A 44 -6.51 12.47 -3.67
N PRO A 45 -7.15 13.64 -3.92
CA PRO A 45 -7.19 14.75 -2.97
C PRO A 45 -7.88 14.44 -1.63
N GLU A 46 -8.78 13.45 -1.58
CA GLU A 46 -9.52 13.05 -0.38
C GLU A 46 -8.69 12.18 0.58
N PHE A 47 -7.57 11.63 0.11
CA PHE A 47 -6.67 10.88 0.97
C PHE A 47 -5.95 11.82 1.94
N GLN A 48 -5.84 11.40 3.20
CA GLN A 48 -5.02 12.11 4.18
C GLN A 48 -3.57 12.20 3.70
N ARG A 49 -2.99 13.40 3.79
CA ARG A 49 -1.63 13.66 3.29
C ARG A 49 -0.58 12.68 3.83
N ALA A 50 -0.64 12.38 5.13
CA ALA A 50 0.28 11.43 5.77
C ALA A 50 0.16 10.00 5.21
N VAL A 51 -1.02 9.61 4.77
CA VAL A 51 -1.27 8.30 4.14
C VAL A 51 -0.61 8.27 2.76
N LEU A 52 -0.75 9.32 1.95
CA LEU A 52 -0.06 9.43 0.66
C LEU A 52 1.46 9.49 0.82
N ASP A 53 1.96 10.27 1.78
CA ASP A 53 3.40 10.37 2.04
C ASP A 53 4.01 9.02 2.45
N SER A 54 3.24 8.15 3.12
CA SER A 54 3.67 6.79 3.46
C SER A 54 3.94 5.89 2.25
N LEU A 55 3.37 6.19 1.07
CA LEU A 55 3.62 5.44 -0.17
C LEU A 55 4.94 5.81 -0.86
N ARG A 56 5.56 6.94 -0.52
CA ARG A 56 6.78 7.41 -1.21
C ARG A 56 7.89 6.38 -1.18
N GLN A 57 8.25 5.90 0.01
CA GLN A 57 9.30 4.90 0.16
C GLN A 57 8.95 3.57 -0.55
N PRO A 58 7.73 2.99 -0.39
CA PRO A 58 7.34 1.80 -1.13
C PRO A 58 7.42 1.92 -2.65
N LEU A 59 7.09 3.08 -3.21
CA LEU A 59 7.18 3.33 -4.65
C LEU A 59 8.64 3.44 -5.13
N GLU A 60 9.53 3.97 -4.29
CA GLU A 60 10.96 4.08 -4.59
C GLU A 60 11.70 2.75 -4.44
N THR A 61 11.45 1.99 -3.37
CA THR A 61 12.20 0.76 -3.04
C THR A 61 11.52 -0.51 -3.55
N GLY A 62 10.23 -0.45 -3.85
CA GLY A 62 9.41 -1.62 -4.16
C GLY A 62 9.17 -2.56 -2.98
N THR A 63 9.37 -2.09 -1.73
CA THR A 63 9.17 -2.87 -0.50
C THR A 63 8.61 -2.00 0.63
N VAL A 64 7.92 -2.62 1.59
CA VAL A 64 7.52 -1.98 2.86
C VAL A 64 8.16 -2.72 4.01
N SER A 65 8.84 -2.02 4.91
CA SER A 65 9.35 -2.58 6.16
C SER A 65 8.45 -2.17 7.33
N VAL A 66 7.86 -3.15 8.02
CA VAL A 66 7.02 -2.95 9.20
C VAL A 66 7.79 -3.40 10.44
N ALA A 67 8.07 -2.46 11.34
CA ALA A 67 8.75 -2.72 12.61
C ALA A 67 7.75 -2.82 13.78
N ARG A 68 7.96 -3.80 14.65
CA ARG A 68 7.29 -3.99 15.94
C ARG A 68 8.33 -4.37 16.99
N ALA A 69 7.96 -4.22 18.26
CA ALA A 69 8.84 -4.42 19.43
C ALA A 69 9.71 -5.69 19.37
N ASN A 70 9.23 -6.77 18.74
CA ASN A 70 9.96 -8.04 18.64
C ASN A 70 10.14 -8.56 17.20
N ALA A 71 9.82 -7.77 16.15
CA ALA A 71 9.91 -8.26 14.77
C ALA A 71 10.03 -7.13 13.74
N HIS A 72 10.85 -7.37 12.72
CA HIS A 72 10.91 -6.59 11.49
C HIS A 72 10.51 -7.50 10.33
N VAL A 73 9.45 -7.12 9.61
CA VAL A 73 8.98 -7.87 8.44
C VAL A 73 8.99 -6.95 7.25
N THR A 74 9.58 -7.42 6.15
CA THR A 74 9.59 -6.71 4.88
C THR A 74 8.62 -7.40 3.92
N PHE A 75 7.68 -6.63 3.37
CA PHE A 75 6.74 -7.09 2.35
C PHE A 75 7.13 -6.52 0.97
N PRO A 76 6.91 -7.27 -0.11
CA PRO A 76 7.11 -6.74 -1.46
C PRO A 76 6.01 -5.72 -1.78
N ALA A 77 6.31 -4.72 -2.60
CA ALA A 77 5.42 -3.59 -2.89
C ALA A 77 5.64 -2.94 -4.27
N ARG A 78 6.27 -3.64 -5.23
CA ARG A 78 6.38 -3.15 -6.62
C ARG A 78 5.00 -3.13 -7.26
N VAL A 79 4.45 -1.95 -7.53
CA VAL A 79 3.12 -1.76 -8.11
C VAL A 79 3.17 -0.77 -9.27
N GLN A 80 2.22 -0.86 -10.18
CA GLN A 80 1.83 0.28 -10.99
C GLN A 80 0.82 1.10 -10.18
N LEU A 81 1.21 2.31 -9.77
CA LEU A 81 0.29 3.24 -9.12
C LEU A 81 -0.48 4.01 -10.20
N ILE A 82 -1.81 3.98 -10.10
CA ILE A 82 -2.72 4.79 -10.92
C ILE A 82 -3.55 5.63 -9.96
N ALA A 83 -3.69 6.92 -10.24
CA ALA A 83 -4.50 7.81 -9.43
C ALA A 83 -5.41 8.69 -10.29
N ALA A 84 -6.59 8.99 -9.76
CA ALA A 84 -7.56 9.89 -10.38
C ALA A 84 -7.89 11.05 -9.43
N MET A 85 -8.30 12.20 -9.99
CA MET A 85 -8.76 13.39 -9.26
C MET A 85 -9.76 14.16 -10.13
N ASN A 86 -10.74 14.82 -9.50
CA ASN A 86 -11.72 15.68 -10.16
C ASN A 86 -11.21 17.12 -10.31
#